data_AF-A0A382X0Z8-F1
#
_entry.id   AF-A0A382X0Z8-F1
#
_cell.length_a   1.000
_cell.length_b   1.000
_cell.length_c   1.000
_cell.angle_alpha   90.00
_cell.angle_beta   90.00
_cell.angle_gamma   90.00
#
_symmetry.space_group_name_H-M   'P 1'
#
loop_
_entity.id
_entity.type
_entity.pdbx_description
1 polymer ?
#
loop_
_entity_poly.entity_id
_entity_poly.type
_entity_poly.pdbx_seq_one_letter_code
_entity_poly.pdbx_strand_id
1 'polypeptide(L)'
;SSSCPDDCSSAESGECPTCTIVCHPNDDDCIGAFTSIQDAIDNTTEYDTVLVEPFEEPYYENLILQKSIYLVSRAVFDADTDNGLISDWMGYDDGYEVTNYNISNTIIDGSYDTNGSNFQSVILINTPPDGSCAAPVIKGFTILGGNGTIVTTEDGIQERRGGGFLVNNAFPTFNYNLFVDNYGEIYSGGGGNIDNNVQISSLSGYSWGNSNSCNSRAWLDMRRNAWGRNKASYGKTLSAKKSKVNIDMSKNFWDVYNCPKDEVTKVWVAVSLS
;
A
#
# COMPACT_ATOMS: atom_id res chain seq x y z
N SER A 1 43.34 -27.10 -2.35
CA SER A 1 43.22 -25.88 -3.17
C SER A 1 42.11 -26.08 -4.17
N SER A 2 40.89 -25.71 -3.81
CA SER A 2 39.76 -25.63 -4.74
C SER A 2 39.49 -24.14 -4.96
N SER A 3 39.88 -23.67 -6.14
CA SER A 3 39.64 -22.34 -6.66
C SER A 3 38.13 -22.08 -6.77
N CYS A 4 37.61 -21.09 -6.04
CA CYS A 4 36.42 -20.38 -6.51
C CYS A 4 36.80 -19.68 -7.82
N PRO A 5 36.06 -19.92 -8.91
CA PRO A 5 36.21 -19.11 -10.11
C PRO A 5 35.78 -17.68 -9.81
N ASP A 6 36.58 -16.75 -10.31
CA ASP A 6 36.32 -15.32 -10.33
C ASP A 6 34.96 -15.02 -10.98
N ASP A 7 33.95 -14.72 -10.15
CA ASP A 7 32.79 -13.94 -10.57
C ASP A 7 32.12 -13.31 -9.33
N CYS A 8 32.89 -12.48 -8.62
CA CYS A 8 32.34 -11.46 -7.72
C CYS A 8 32.47 -10.07 -8.37
N SER A 9 32.30 -10.01 -9.69
CA SER A 9 32.29 -8.79 -10.50
C SER A 9 30.85 -8.35 -10.82
N SER A 10 30.02 -8.18 -9.80
CA SER A 10 28.72 -7.52 -9.93
C SER A 10 28.30 -6.72 -8.69
N ALA A 11 29.26 -6.20 -7.92
CA ALA A 11 28.97 -5.25 -6.84
C ALA A 11 28.57 -3.84 -7.35
N GLU A 12 28.08 -3.75 -8.59
CA GLU A 12 27.50 -2.54 -9.20
C GLU A 12 25.99 -2.68 -9.51
N SER A 13 25.37 -3.84 -9.29
CA SER A 13 23.92 -4.01 -9.42
C SER A 13 23.29 -3.96 -8.02
N GLY A 14 22.26 -3.14 -7.83
CA GLY A 14 21.41 -3.13 -6.63
C GLY A 14 20.58 -4.41 -6.50
N GLU A 15 21.25 -5.57 -6.44
CA GLU A 15 20.65 -6.88 -6.38
C GLU A 15 20.19 -7.22 -4.97
N CYS A 16 18.94 -7.67 -4.87
CA CYS A 16 18.41 -8.32 -3.69
C CYS A 16 18.42 -9.84 -3.91
N PRO A 17 19.48 -10.55 -3.49
CA PRO A 17 19.67 -11.97 -3.83
C PRO A 17 18.61 -12.91 -3.22
N THR A 18 17.77 -12.42 -2.30
CA THR A 18 16.69 -13.18 -1.66
C THR A 18 15.29 -12.65 -1.96
N CYS A 19 15.15 -11.71 -2.89
CA CYS A 19 13.83 -11.15 -3.24
C CYS A 19 13.09 -12.03 -4.24
N THR A 20 11.76 -12.10 -4.07
CA THR A 20 10.84 -12.50 -5.15
C THR A 20 10.69 -11.31 -6.09
N ILE A 21 11.29 -11.36 -7.28
CA ILE A 21 11.28 -10.27 -8.27
C ILE A 21 10.03 -10.38 -9.16
N VAL A 22 9.32 -9.26 -9.33
CA VAL A 22 8.16 -9.10 -10.20
C VAL A 22 8.50 -8.16 -11.35
N CYS A 23 8.48 -8.69 -12.57
CA CYS A 23 8.64 -7.93 -13.81
C CYS A 23 7.28 -7.47 -14.34
N HIS A 24 7.23 -6.37 -15.06
CA HIS A 24 6.00 -5.99 -15.73
C HIS A 24 5.69 -7.01 -16.85
N PRO A 25 4.43 -7.40 -17.10
CA PRO A 25 4.10 -8.42 -18.12
C PRO A 25 4.51 -8.05 -19.55
N ASN A 26 4.79 -6.77 -19.80
CA ASN A 26 5.27 -6.26 -21.09
C ASN A 26 6.78 -5.95 -21.10
N ASP A 27 7.52 -6.31 -20.05
CA ASP A 27 8.97 -6.13 -19.97
C ASP A 27 9.69 -7.45 -20.27
N ASP A 28 10.05 -7.64 -21.54
CA ASP A 28 10.74 -8.85 -22.02
C ASP A 28 12.22 -8.90 -21.58
N ASP A 29 12.79 -7.77 -21.15
CA ASP A 29 14.21 -7.67 -20.75
C ASP A 29 14.40 -7.87 -19.23
N CYS A 30 13.33 -7.73 -18.45
CA CYS A 30 13.35 -7.95 -17.01
C CYS A 30 13.43 -9.45 -16.65
N ILE A 31 14.34 -9.78 -15.73
CA ILE A 31 14.54 -11.13 -15.22
C ILE A 31 13.92 -11.25 -13.83
N GLY A 32 12.73 -11.84 -13.76
CA GLY A 32 11.96 -12.04 -12.54
C GLY A 32 11.20 -13.36 -12.53
N ALA A 33 10.73 -13.76 -11.36
CA ALA A 33 10.01 -15.02 -11.19
C ALA A 33 8.51 -14.91 -11.53
N PHE A 34 7.97 -13.68 -11.49
CA PHE A 34 6.54 -13.42 -11.64
C PHE A 34 6.31 -12.18 -12.51
N THR A 35 5.15 -12.16 -13.18
CA THR A 35 4.64 -10.99 -13.91
C THR A 35 3.37 -10.38 -13.28
N SER A 36 2.77 -11.06 -12.29
CA SER A 36 1.73 -10.53 -11.42
C SER A 36 2.29 -10.33 -10.02
N ILE A 37 1.97 -9.19 -9.42
CA ILE A 37 2.32 -8.87 -8.04
C ILE A 37 1.56 -9.80 -7.09
N GLN A 38 0.27 -10.08 -7.33
CA GLN A 38 -0.50 -10.99 -6.48
C GLN A 38 0.09 -12.41 -6.49
N ASP A 39 0.46 -12.95 -7.64
CA ASP A 39 1.08 -14.28 -7.72
C ASP A 39 2.39 -14.34 -6.92
N ALA A 40 3.20 -13.28 -6.96
CA ALA A 40 4.41 -13.17 -6.17
C ALA A 40 4.11 -13.11 -4.66
N ILE A 41 3.09 -12.35 -4.24
CA ILE A 41 2.64 -12.27 -2.84
C ILE A 41 2.22 -13.65 -2.33
N ASP A 42 1.45 -14.39 -3.12
CA ASP A 42 0.91 -15.69 -2.74
C ASP A 42 2.03 -16.73 -2.55
N ASN A 43 3.08 -16.67 -3.38
CA ASN A 43 4.22 -17.58 -3.36
C ASN A 43 5.38 -17.14 -2.45
N THR A 44 5.35 -15.91 -1.90
CA THR A 44 6.40 -15.40 -1.02
C THR A 44 6.17 -15.82 0.44
N THR A 45 7.22 -16.25 1.13
CA THR A 45 7.14 -16.65 2.54
C THR A 45 6.90 -15.43 3.44
N GLU A 46 6.32 -15.65 4.63
CA GLU A 46 6.19 -14.58 5.62
C GLU A 46 7.58 -14.00 5.97
N TYR A 47 7.63 -12.67 6.09
CA TYR A 47 8.82 -11.85 6.33
C TYR A 47 9.83 -11.74 5.18
N ASP A 48 9.57 -12.40 4.04
CA ASP A 48 10.36 -12.22 2.83
C ASP A 48 9.93 -10.97 2.03
N THR A 49 10.68 -10.67 0.98
CA THR A 49 10.53 -9.46 0.16
C THR A 49 10.00 -9.79 -1.23
N VAL A 50 8.94 -9.08 -1.63
CA VAL A 50 8.49 -8.95 -3.01
C VAL A 50 9.04 -7.63 -3.55
N LEU A 51 9.95 -7.70 -4.51
CA LEU A 51 10.52 -6.54 -5.19
C LEU A 51 9.82 -6.37 -6.54
N VAL A 52 9.11 -5.25 -6.72
CA VAL A 52 8.42 -4.93 -7.96
C VAL A 52 9.27 -3.95 -8.77
N GLU A 53 9.51 -4.31 -10.03
CA GLU A 53 10.31 -3.50 -10.95
C GLU A 53 9.53 -2.28 -11.45
N PRO A 54 10.19 -1.15 -11.74
CA PRO A 54 9.56 -0.01 -12.39
C PRO A 54 9.32 -0.29 -13.88
N PHE A 55 8.23 0.25 -14.43
CA PHE A 55 7.91 0.17 -15.85
C PHE A 55 7.12 1.40 -16.31
N GLU A 56 7.11 1.69 -17.62
CA GLU A 56 6.40 2.87 -18.16
C GLU A 56 4.87 2.76 -18.04
N GLU A 57 4.35 1.53 -17.99
CA GLU A 57 2.92 1.22 -17.86
C GLU A 57 2.58 0.64 -16.47
N PRO A 58 1.34 0.82 -15.97
CA PRO A 58 0.94 0.31 -14.67
C PRO A 58 0.76 -1.21 -14.58
N TYR A 59 1.02 -1.74 -13.39
CA TYR A 59 0.52 -3.05 -12.98
C TYR A 59 -0.97 -2.93 -12.63
N TYR A 60 -1.85 -3.40 -13.51
CA TYR A 60 -3.30 -3.36 -13.33
C TYR A 60 -3.78 -4.47 -12.40
N GLU A 61 -3.72 -4.25 -11.08
CA GLU A 61 -4.05 -5.24 -10.06
C GLU A 61 -4.74 -4.61 -8.84
N ASN A 62 -5.73 -5.32 -8.28
CA ASN A 62 -6.20 -5.14 -6.91
C ASN A 62 -5.51 -6.18 -6.04
N LEU A 63 -4.64 -5.77 -5.13
CA LEU A 63 -3.84 -6.67 -4.30
C LEU A 63 -4.56 -7.05 -3.01
N ILE A 64 -4.41 -8.29 -2.57
CA ILE A 64 -4.87 -8.79 -1.29
C ILE A 64 -3.68 -9.30 -0.48
N LEU A 65 -3.41 -8.67 0.65
CA LEU A 65 -2.33 -9.03 1.55
C LEU A 65 -2.88 -9.60 2.86
N GLN A 66 -2.54 -10.86 3.11
CA GLN A 66 -2.89 -11.58 4.35
C GLN A 66 -1.65 -12.05 5.14
N LYS A 67 -0.47 -11.54 4.79
CA LYS A 67 0.84 -11.98 5.31
C LYS A 67 1.70 -10.76 5.68
N SER A 68 2.67 -10.97 6.56
CA SER A 68 3.65 -9.95 6.94
C SER A 68 4.88 -10.00 6.03
N ILE A 69 4.81 -9.39 4.85
CA ILE A 69 5.91 -9.35 3.85
C ILE A 69 6.45 -7.93 3.67
N TYR A 70 7.60 -7.80 3.01
CA TYR A 70 8.07 -6.52 2.48
C TYR A 70 7.67 -6.42 1.01
N LEU A 71 6.61 -5.69 0.70
CA LEU A 71 6.25 -5.32 -0.67
C LEU A 71 6.92 -3.99 -0.98
N VAL A 72 7.92 -4.00 -1.86
CA VAL A 72 8.76 -2.82 -2.11
C VAL A 72 9.05 -2.64 -3.59
N SER A 73 9.28 -1.40 -4.02
CA SER A 73 9.91 -1.11 -5.31
C SER A 73 11.41 -0.90 -5.17
N ARG A 74 12.10 -0.68 -6.30
CA ARG A 74 13.52 -0.29 -6.32
C ARG A 74 13.84 1.00 -5.58
N ALA A 75 12.84 1.82 -5.22
CA ALA A 75 13.04 3.05 -4.45
C ALA A 75 13.74 2.80 -3.11
N VAL A 76 13.66 1.60 -2.55
CA VAL A 76 14.38 1.24 -1.31
C VAL A 76 15.90 1.34 -1.44
N PHE A 77 16.45 1.21 -2.66
CA PHE A 77 17.88 1.32 -2.94
C PHE A 77 18.34 2.77 -3.15
N ASP A 78 17.41 3.71 -3.28
CA ASP A 78 17.72 5.14 -3.37
C ASP A 78 17.88 5.81 -1.99
N ALA A 79 17.82 5.01 -0.92
CA ALA A 79 17.98 5.50 0.44
C ALA A 79 19.44 5.87 0.74
N ASP A 80 19.62 7.03 1.36
CA ASP A 80 20.91 7.51 1.84
C ASP A 80 21.52 6.52 2.85
N THR A 81 22.80 6.20 2.67
CA THR A 81 23.48 5.17 3.48
C THR A 81 23.67 5.56 4.95
N ASP A 82 23.67 6.86 5.27
CA ASP A 82 23.93 7.35 6.62
C ASP A 82 22.64 7.42 7.45
N ASN A 83 21.52 7.78 6.82
CA ASN A 83 20.25 8.01 7.54
C ASN A 83 19.07 7.12 7.11
N GLY A 84 19.23 6.33 6.04
CA GLY A 84 18.21 5.41 5.52
C GLY A 84 16.98 6.09 4.92
N LEU A 85 17.05 7.39 4.62
CA LEU A 85 15.97 8.15 4.03
C LEU A 85 16.17 8.29 2.52
N ILE A 86 15.08 8.23 1.76
CA ILE A 86 15.09 8.59 0.35
C ILE A 86 14.94 10.12 0.32
N SER A 87 16.06 10.83 0.19
CA SER A 87 16.07 12.29 0.07
C SER A 87 15.51 12.71 -1.29
N ASP A 88 14.91 13.89 -1.37
CA ASP A 88 14.43 14.50 -2.61
C ASP A 88 13.51 13.61 -3.47
N TRP A 89 12.76 12.70 -2.83
CA TRP A 89 11.77 11.85 -3.50
C TRP A 89 10.50 12.61 -3.92
N MET A 90 10.30 13.79 -3.33
CA MET A 90 9.29 14.77 -3.71
C MET A 90 9.95 16.08 -4.13
N GLY A 91 9.54 16.61 -5.27
CA GLY A 91 9.85 17.94 -5.76
C GLY A 91 8.73 18.94 -5.48
N TYR A 92 9.01 20.20 -5.78
CA TYR A 92 8.02 21.28 -5.75
C TYR A 92 8.17 22.16 -6.99
N ASP A 93 7.14 22.19 -7.83
CA ASP A 93 7.00 23.12 -8.95
C ASP A 93 5.67 23.88 -8.81
N ASP A 94 4.65 23.57 -9.62
CA ASP A 94 3.26 24.07 -9.45
C ASP A 94 2.46 23.32 -8.36
N GLY A 95 3.16 22.52 -7.54
CA GLY A 95 2.63 21.63 -6.52
C GLY A 95 3.68 20.59 -6.11
N TYR A 96 3.36 19.76 -5.12
CA TYR A 96 4.22 18.62 -4.80
C TYR A 96 4.09 17.53 -5.87
N GLU A 97 5.22 17.06 -6.39
CA GLU A 97 5.30 15.98 -7.36
C GLU A 97 6.32 14.92 -6.93
N VAL A 98 6.12 13.68 -7.35
CA VAL A 98 7.09 12.61 -7.10
C VAL A 98 8.23 12.75 -8.10
N THR A 99 9.43 13.02 -7.60
CA THR A 99 10.67 13.17 -8.41
C THR A 99 11.50 11.89 -8.43
N ASN A 100 11.25 10.95 -7.52
CA ASN A 100 11.93 9.66 -7.53
C ASN A 100 11.42 8.79 -8.70
N TYR A 101 12.34 8.33 -9.55
CA TYR A 101 12.04 7.51 -10.73
C TYR A 101 11.35 6.19 -10.37
N ASN A 102 11.84 5.48 -9.34
CA ASN A 102 11.30 4.19 -8.96
C ASN A 102 9.89 4.33 -8.37
N ILE A 103 9.62 5.37 -7.58
CA ILE A 103 8.27 5.61 -7.03
C ILE A 103 7.29 6.01 -8.13
N SER A 104 7.71 6.85 -9.07
CA SER A 104 6.86 7.33 -10.17
C SER A 104 6.54 6.25 -11.21
N ASN A 105 7.44 5.28 -11.41
CA ASN A 105 7.27 4.23 -12.44
C ASN A 105 6.96 2.83 -11.87
N THR A 106 6.91 2.62 -10.55
CA THR A 106 6.30 1.41 -9.98
C THR A 106 4.85 1.71 -9.60
N ILE A 107 3.98 1.71 -10.61
CA ILE A 107 2.57 2.08 -10.50
C ILE A 107 1.70 0.84 -10.32
N ILE A 108 0.87 0.81 -9.28
CA ILE A 108 -0.19 -0.18 -9.09
C ILE A 108 -1.54 0.52 -9.35
N ASP A 109 -2.23 0.08 -10.40
CA ASP A 109 -3.52 0.63 -10.82
C ASP A 109 -4.65 -0.37 -10.52
N GLY A 110 -5.52 -0.02 -9.57
CA GLY A 110 -6.63 -0.86 -9.13
C GLY A 110 -7.91 -0.76 -9.97
N SER A 111 -7.86 -0.16 -11.17
CA SER A 111 -9.07 0.13 -11.97
C SER A 111 -9.67 -1.07 -12.71
N TYR A 112 -9.01 -2.23 -12.71
CA TYR A 112 -9.39 -3.40 -13.54
C TYR A 112 -10.16 -4.49 -12.78
N ASP A 113 -10.52 -4.26 -11.52
CA ASP A 113 -11.35 -5.16 -10.71
C ASP A 113 -10.86 -6.62 -10.71
N THR A 114 -9.55 -6.86 -10.55
CA THR A 114 -8.96 -8.20 -10.72
C THR A 114 -9.50 -9.24 -9.74
N ASN A 115 -10.09 -8.80 -8.63
CA ASN A 115 -10.78 -9.64 -7.64
C ASN A 115 -12.32 -9.52 -7.69
N GLY A 116 -12.85 -8.88 -8.72
CA GLY A 116 -14.27 -8.61 -8.91
C GLY A 116 -14.74 -7.28 -8.30
N SER A 117 -15.94 -6.85 -8.68
CA SER A 117 -16.49 -5.51 -8.41
C SER A 117 -16.71 -5.17 -6.93
N ASN A 118 -16.62 -6.17 -6.04
CA ASN A 118 -16.71 -5.97 -4.59
C ASN A 118 -15.36 -5.60 -3.95
N PHE A 119 -14.23 -5.80 -4.64
CA PHE A 119 -12.87 -5.72 -4.08
C PHE A 119 -12.00 -4.74 -4.88
N GLN A 120 -12.43 -3.48 -4.95
CA GLN A 120 -11.83 -2.47 -5.82
C GLN A 120 -10.90 -1.49 -5.07
N SER A 121 -10.49 -1.82 -3.84
CA SER A 121 -9.31 -1.17 -3.26
C SER A 121 -8.08 -1.55 -4.06
N VAL A 122 -7.13 -0.65 -4.28
CA VAL A 122 -5.86 -1.05 -4.93
C VAL A 122 -5.13 -2.07 -4.05
N ILE A 123 -5.15 -1.85 -2.72
CA ILE A 123 -4.58 -2.78 -1.74
C ILE A 123 -5.58 -3.07 -0.63
N LEU A 124 -6.01 -4.33 -0.50
CA LEU A 124 -6.80 -4.85 0.61
C LEU A 124 -5.90 -5.62 1.58
N ILE A 125 -5.89 -5.24 2.85
CA ILE A 125 -5.04 -5.85 3.88
C ILE A 125 -5.91 -6.37 5.01
N ASN A 126 -5.83 -7.67 5.27
CA ASN A 126 -6.59 -8.29 6.35
C ASN A 126 -5.89 -9.53 6.92
N THR A 127 -5.89 -9.68 8.24
CA THR A 127 -5.36 -10.88 8.90
C THR A 127 -6.34 -12.05 8.73
N PRO A 128 -5.90 -13.27 8.35
CA PRO A 128 -6.74 -14.47 8.34
C PRO A 128 -7.29 -14.86 9.74
N PRO A 129 -8.40 -15.61 9.85
CA PRO A 129 -9.01 -16.00 11.12
C PRO A 129 -8.04 -16.62 12.15
N ASP A 130 -7.12 -17.46 11.67
CA ASP A 130 -6.13 -18.18 12.50
C ASP A 130 -4.69 -17.72 12.23
N GLY A 131 -4.53 -16.58 11.54
CA GLY A 131 -3.24 -16.03 11.17
C GLY A 131 -2.56 -15.24 12.29
N SER A 132 -1.23 -15.13 12.20
CA SER A 132 -0.49 -14.04 12.86
C SER A 132 -1.02 -12.69 12.36
N CYS A 133 -0.99 -11.67 13.21
CA CYS A 133 -1.42 -10.33 12.79
C CYS A 133 -0.64 -9.86 11.55
N ALA A 134 -1.35 -9.73 10.43
CA ALA A 134 -0.76 -9.29 9.17
C ALA A 134 -0.24 -7.87 9.30
N ALA A 135 1.06 -7.71 9.02
CA ALA A 135 1.74 -6.44 9.13
C ALA A 135 2.76 -6.25 8.00
N PRO A 136 2.29 -6.16 6.74
CA PRO A 136 3.18 -5.94 5.63
C PRO A 136 3.80 -4.55 5.67
N VAL A 137 4.99 -4.42 5.10
CA VAL A 137 5.64 -3.14 4.80
C VAL A 137 5.44 -2.87 3.32
N ILE A 138 4.86 -1.72 2.98
CA ILE A 138 4.55 -1.31 1.61
C ILE A 138 5.27 -0.01 1.34
N LYS A 139 6.25 -0.04 0.43
CA LYS A 139 7.14 1.10 0.21
C LYS A 139 7.55 1.29 -1.25
N GLY A 140 7.41 2.53 -1.72
CA GLY A 140 7.99 2.96 -2.99
C GLY A 140 7.04 2.91 -4.19
N PHE A 141 5.73 3.03 -3.99
CA PHE A 141 4.75 2.85 -5.07
C PHE A 141 3.96 4.12 -5.38
N THR A 142 3.52 4.23 -6.63
CA THR A 142 2.36 5.06 -6.98
C THR A 142 1.12 4.17 -7.00
N ILE A 143 0.08 4.54 -6.24
CA ILE A 143 -1.11 3.73 -5.97
C ILE A 143 -2.35 4.54 -6.39
N LEU A 144 -3.02 4.09 -7.45
CA LEU A 144 -4.10 4.84 -8.09
C LEU A 144 -5.24 3.96 -8.63
N GLY A 145 -6.31 4.60 -9.09
CA GLY A 145 -7.39 3.93 -9.83
C GLY A 145 -8.36 3.11 -8.98
N GLY A 146 -8.14 3.04 -7.65
CA GLY A 146 -9.01 2.29 -6.75
C GLY A 146 -10.39 2.93 -6.54
N ASN A 147 -11.44 2.11 -6.61
CA ASN A 147 -12.86 2.48 -6.44
C ASN A 147 -13.43 2.02 -5.09
N GLY A 148 -12.62 1.32 -4.28
CA GLY A 148 -12.94 0.93 -2.92
C GLY A 148 -13.67 -0.41 -2.79
N THR A 149 -13.46 -1.07 -1.67
CA THR A 149 -14.00 -2.39 -1.36
C THR A 149 -15.34 -2.27 -0.66
N ILE A 150 -16.31 -3.11 -1.05
CA ILE A 150 -17.61 -3.20 -0.37
C ILE A 150 -17.42 -3.88 0.98
N VAL A 151 -17.84 -3.18 2.02
CA VAL A 151 -17.85 -3.69 3.38
C VAL A 151 -19.25 -3.57 3.99
N THR A 152 -19.56 -4.45 4.92
CA THR A 152 -20.77 -4.35 5.75
C THR A 152 -20.37 -3.90 7.15
N THR A 153 -20.96 -2.80 7.62
CA THR A 153 -20.76 -2.28 8.98
C THR A 153 -21.46 -3.16 10.03
N GLU A 154 -21.18 -2.91 11.32
CA GLU A 154 -21.91 -3.57 12.41
C GLU A 154 -23.42 -3.32 12.37
N ASP A 155 -23.83 -2.16 11.85
CA ASP A 155 -25.25 -1.79 11.67
C ASP A 155 -25.88 -2.44 10.43
N GLY A 156 -25.15 -3.30 9.71
CA GLY A 156 -25.62 -3.96 8.49
C GLY A 156 -25.66 -3.07 7.25
N ILE A 157 -25.00 -1.91 7.28
CA ILE A 157 -24.95 -0.97 6.15
C ILE A 157 -23.83 -1.42 5.20
N GLN A 158 -24.15 -1.55 3.91
CA GLN A 158 -23.14 -1.79 2.87
C GLN A 158 -22.65 -0.47 2.28
N GLU A 159 -21.33 -0.32 2.20
CA GLU A 159 -20.70 0.87 1.65
C GLU A 159 -19.30 0.56 1.11
N ARG A 160 -18.80 1.39 0.18
CA ARG A 160 -17.43 1.28 -0.35
C ARG A 160 -16.45 2.05 0.53
N ARG A 161 -15.38 1.39 0.96
CA ARG A 161 -14.29 2.01 1.75
C ARG A 161 -12.93 1.75 1.11
N GLY A 162 -12.03 2.72 1.27
CA GLY A 162 -10.60 2.54 0.97
C GLY A 162 -10.28 2.46 -0.51
N GLY A 163 -10.20 3.57 -1.23
CA GLY A 163 -9.85 3.57 -2.66
C GLY A 163 -8.42 3.06 -2.89
N GLY A 164 -7.41 3.81 -2.44
CA GLY A 164 -6.01 3.36 -2.52
C GLY A 164 -5.75 2.13 -1.67
N PHE A 165 -6.20 2.11 -0.42
CA PHE A 165 -6.18 0.90 0.38
C PHE A 165 -7.34 0.75 1.36
N LEU A 166 -7.67 -0.49 1.71
CA LEU A 166 -8.49 -0.84 2.86
C LEU A 166 -7.68 -1.74 3.79
N VAL A 167 -7.48 -1.29 5.03
CA VAL A 167 -6.93 -2.09 6.12
C VAL A 167 -8.08 -2.51 7.02
N ASN A 168 -8.28 -3.81 7.21
CA ASN A 168 -9.21 -4.34 8.20
C ASN A 168 -8.47 -5.37 9.05
N ASN A 169 -8.45 -5.23 10.37
CA ASN A 169 -7.80 -6.22 11.26
C ASN A 169 -6.32 -6.49 10.93
N ALA A 170 -5.57 -5.46 10.54
CA ALA A 170 -4.13 -5.57 10.22
C ALA A 170 -3.35 -4.32 10.69
N PHE A 171 -2.03 -4.41 10.65
CA PHE A 171 -1.11 -3.34 11.07
C PHE A 171 0.04 -3.12 10.06
N PRO A 172 -0.27 -2.69 8.83
CA PRO A 172 0.75 -2.42 7.83
C PRO A 172 1.60 -1.19 8.16
N THR A 173 2.73 -1.09 7.49
CA THR A 173 3.56 0.12 7.38
C THR A 173 3.49 0.63 5.95
N PHE A 174 3.26 1.93 5.78
CA PHE A 174 3.31 2.61 4.49
C PHE A 174 4.34 3.72 4.52
N ASN A 175 5.36 3.67 3.69
CA ASN A 175 6.32 4.77 3.54
C ASN A 175 6.67 5.01 2.08
N TYR A 176 6.92 6.25 1.69
CA TYR A 176 7.35 6.64 0.34
C TYR A 176 6.42 6.12 -0.75
N ASN A 177 5.11 6.18 -0.51
CA ASN A 177 4.10 5.90 -1.52
C ASN A 177 3.35 7.18 -1.91
N LEU A 178 2.90 7.25 -3.15
CA LEU A 178 1.93 8.25 -3.63
C LEU A 178 0.55 7.60 -3.75
N PHE A 179 -0.40 8.03 -2.94
CA PHE A 179 -1.81 7.67 -3.08
C PHE A 179 -2.52 8.76 -3.87
N VAL A 180 -2.80 8.51 -5.15
CA VAL A 180 -3.30 9.54 -6.06
C VAL A 180 -4.45 9.05 -6.91
N ASP A 181 -5.38 9.94 -7.26
CA ASP A 181 -6.44 9.66 -8.23
C ASP A 181 -7.18 8.33 -7.93
N ASN A 182 -7.44 8.07 -6.64
CA ASN A 182 -8.37 7.01 -6.23
C ASN A 182 -9.78 7.62 -6.21
N TYR A 183 -10.61 7.18 -7.14
CA TYR A 183 -11.91 7.79 -7.41
C TYR A 183 -13.00 6.72 -7.59
N GLY A 184 -14.21 7.09 -7.21
CA GLY A 184 -15.31 6.15 -7.14
C GLY A 184 -16.49 6.67 -6.32
N GLU A 185 -17.49 5.82 -6.13
CA GLU A 185 -18.57 6.05 -5.16
C GLU A 185 -18.10 5.63 -3.75
N ILE A 186 -16.93 6.11 -3.35
CA ILE A 186 -16.29 5.77 -2.08
C ILE A 186 -16.99 6.55 -0.96
N TYR A 187 -17.55 5.82 0.01
CA TYR A 187 -18.15 6.42 1.18
C TYR A 187 -17.08 7.00 2.11
N SER A 188 -16.02 6.23 2.41
CA SER A 188 -14.93 6.74 3.26
C SER A 188 -13.53 6.24 2.92
N GLY A 189 -12.55 7.12 3.00
CA GLY A 189 -11.14 6.78 2.79
C GLY A 189 -10.77 6.71 1.31
N GLY A 190 -10.69 7.83 0.62
CA GLY A 190 -10.35 7.86 -0.82
C GLY A 190 -8.94 7.34 -1.06
N GLY A 191 -7.93 7.95 -0.43
CA GLY A 191 -6.56 7.45 -0.43
C GLY A 191 -6.42 6.18 0.40
N GLY A 192 -7.10 6.12 1.56
CA GLY A 192 -7.08 4.92 2.37
C GLY A 192 -8.11 4.86 3.49
N ASN A 193 -8.46 3.65 3.91
CA ASN A 193 -9.35 3.38 5.03
C ASN A 193 -8.73 2.39 6.01
N ILE A 194 -8.84 2.67 7.31
CA ILE A 194 -8.37 1.80 8.39
C ILE A 194 -9.55 1.42 9.27
N ASP A 195 -9.73 0.12 9.44
CA ASP A 195 -10.83 -0.50 10.16
C ASP A 195 -10.35 -1.70 10.98
N ASN A 196 -11.21 -2.17 11.87
CA ASN A 196 -11.03 -3.41 12.61
C ASN A 196 -12.33 -4.16 12.89
N ASN A 197 -13.44 -3.77 12.28
CA ASN A 197 -14.73 -4.33 12.66
C ASN A 197 -15.76 -4.35 11.53
N VAL A 198 -15.29 -4.30 10.28
CA VAL A 198 -16.14 -4.46 9.11
C VAL A 198 -16.08 -5.89 8.58
N GLN A 199 -17.21 -6.35 8.05
CA GLN A 199 -17.29 -7.60 7.32
C GLN A 199 -16.96 -7.35 5.86
N ILE A 200 -16.08 -8.19 5.31
CA ILE A 200 -15.72 -8.20 3.89
C ILE A 200 -16.46 -9.35 3.22
N SER A 201 -16.93 -9.14 1.99
CA SER A 201 -17.62 -10.17 1.20
C SER A 201 -16.75 -11.41 1.02
N SER A 202 -17.35 -12.60 0.85
CA SER A 202 -16.60 -13.81 0.57
C SER A 202 -15.86 -13.73 -0.78
N LEU A 203 -14.61 -14.18 -0.81
CA LEU A 203 -13.82 -14.34 -2.04
C LEU A 203 -13.15 -15.72 -2.02
N SER A 204 -13.17 -16.42 -3.16
CA SER A 204 -12.57 -17.75 -3.24
C SER A 204 -11.06 -17.67 -3.01
N GLY A 205 -10.51 -18.60 -2.23
CA GLY A 205 -9.09 -18.60 -1.85
C GLY A 205 -8.73 -17.73 -0.65
N TYR A 206 -9.64 -16.85 -0.19
CA TYR A 206 -9.37 -15.93 0.92
C TYR A 206 -10.29 -16.18 2.11
N SER A 207 -9.77 -15.90 3.31
CA SER A 207 -10.53 -15.98 4.56
C SER A 207 -10.22 -14.77 5.42
N TRP A 208 -11.26 -14.06 5.87
CA TRP A 208 -11.10 -12.79 6.58
C TRP A 208 -11.17 -12.98 8.09
N GLY A 209 -10.15 -12.54 8.82
CA GLY A 209 -10.10 -12.62 10.27
C GLY A 209 -10.88 -11.50 10.95
N ASN A 210 -11.09 -11.69 12.25
CA ASN A 210 -11.91 -10.81 13.08
C ASN A 210 -11.05 -9.85 13.92
N SER A 211 -11.72 -8.97 14.67
CA SER A 211 -11.11 -7.91 15.47
C SER A 211 -10.06 -8.39 16.47
N ASN A 212 -10.09 -9.66 16.89
CA ASN A 212 -9.18 -10.18 17.91
C ASN A 212 -7.79 -10.54 17.39
N SER A 213 -7.61 -10.70 16.07
CA SER A 213 -6.37 -11.23 15.50
C SER A 213 -5.15 -10.29 15.65
N CYS A 214 -5.36 -9.04 16.04
CA CYS A 214 -4.29 -8.03 16.12
C CYS A 214 -4.27 -7.18 17.41
N ASN A 215 -4.77 -7.72 18.53
CA ASN A 215 -4.95 -6.98 19.79
C ASN A 215 -3.65 -6.44 20.46
N SER A 216 -2.48 -6.82 19.98
CA SER A 216 -1.17 -6.46 20.58
C SER A 216 -0.48 -5.25 19.94
N ARG A 217 -0.94 -4.77 18.78
CA ARG A 217 -0.36 -3.61 18.10
C ARG A 217 -1.30 -2.41 18.26
N ALA A 218 -0.73 -1.22 18.47
CA ALA A 218 -1.50 0.01 18.70
C ALA A 218 -1.00 1.19 17.87
N TRP A 219 -0.09 0.97 16.93
CA TRP A 219 0.49 2.03 16.11
C TRP A 219 0.63 1.59 14.65
N LEU A 220 0.40 2.54 13.73
CA LEU A 220 0.58 2.40 12.29
C LEU A 220 1.60 3.43 11.84
N ASP A 221 2.67 2.99 11.19
CA ASP A 221 3.63 3.88 10.53
C ASP A 221 3.10 4.23 9.15
N MET A 222 2.75 5.49 8.96
CA MET A 222 2.29 6.04 7.69
C MET A 222 3.10 7.27 7.31
N ARG A 223 4.37 7.33 7.73
CA ARG A 223 5.23 8.48 7.50
C ARG A 223 5.64 8.58 6.04
N ARG A 224 5.86 9.80 5.56
CA ARG A 224 6.46 10.06 4.23
C ARG A 224 5.67 9.44 3.08
N ASN A 225 4.35 9.52 3.12
CA ASN A 225 3.56 9.27 1.91
C ASN A 225 3.10 10.61 1.33
N ALA A 226 2.70 10.58 0.06
CA ALA A 226 2.12 11.68 -0.66
C ALA A 226 0.67 11.34 -1.01
N TRP A 227 -0.19 12.34 -1.03
CA TRP A 227 -1.62 12.15 -1.22
C TRP A 227 -2.16 13.23 -2.15
N GLY A 228 -2.87 12.82 -3.20
CA GLY A 228 -3.40 13.76 -4.17
C GLY A 228 -4.69 13.31 -4.85
N ARG A 229 -5.62 14.24 -5.09
CA ARG A 229 -6.79 14.08 -5.98
C ARG A 229 -7.70 12.88 -5.67
N ASN A 230 -7.60 12.32 -4.46
CA ASN A 230 -8.45 11.22 -4.01
C ASN A 230 -9.88 11.72 -3.72
N LYS A 231 -10.87 10.87 -3.97
CA LYS A 231 -12.30 11.20 -3.77
C LYS A 231 -12.96 10.21 -2.82
N ALA A 232 -13.71 10.75 -1.86
CA ALA A 232 -14.63 10.02 -1.00
C ALA A 232 -15.65 11.00 -0.41
N SER A 233 -16.76 10.48 0.11
CA SER A 233 -17.73 11.28 0.87
C SER A 233 -17.14 11.76 2.20
N TYR A 234 -16.35 10.92 2.87
CA TYR A 234 -15.63 11.21 4.11
C TYR A 234 -14.17 10.79 4.04
N GLY A 235 -13.24 11.59 4.56
CA GLY A 235 -11.83 11.24 4.56
C GLY A 235 -11.27 10.97 3.16
N LYS A 236 -11.31 11.96 2.27
CA LYS A 236 -10.74 11.88 0.91
C LYS A 236 -9.31 11.35 0.93
N THR A 237 -8.52 11.76 1.91
CA THR A 237 -7.18 11.28 2.14
C THR A 237 -7.21 9.97 2.92
N LEU A 238 -7.66 10.04 4.18
CA LEU A 238 -7.65 8.91 5.10
C LEU A 238 -8.93 8.92 5.95
N SER A 239 -9.51 7.74 6.13
CA SER A 239 -10.55 7.49 7.13
C SER A 239 -10.09 6.39 8.08
N ALA A 240 -10.28 6.57 9.38
CA ALA A 240 -9.93 5.58 10.39
C ALA A 240 -11.08 5.38 11.38
N LYS A 241 -11.57 4.14 11.45
CA LYS A 241 -12.56 3.67 12.43
C LYS A 241 -12.00 2.48 13.20
N LYS A 242 -10.91 2.72 13.93
CA LYS A 242 -10.25 1.71 14.75
C LYS A 242 -10.00 2.31 16.14
N SER A 243 -10.63 1.72 17.15
CA SER A 243 -10.44 2.17 18.53
C SER A 243 -8.97 2.02 18.93
N LYS A 244 -8.39 3.07 19.53
CA LYS A 244 -7.04 3.07 20.12
C LYS A 244 -5.87 2.77 19.17
N VAL A 245 -5.92 3.21 17.91
CA VAL A 245 -4.74 3.19 17.01
C VAL A 245 -4.09 4.57 16.94
N ASN A 246 -2.78 4.63 17.14
CA ASN A 246 -1.96 5.81 16.85
C ASN A 246 -1.45 5.72 15.42
N ILE A 247 -1.74 6.73 14.59
CA ILE A 247 -1.31 6.75 13.19
C ILE A 247 -0.25 7.83 13.04
N ASP A 248 0.99 7.44 12.76
CA ASP A 248 2.07 8.39 12.52
C ASP A 248 2.08 8.81 11.04
N MET A 249 1.50 9.97 10.75
CA MET A 249 1.51 10.60 9.43
C MET A 249 2.55 11.72 9.32
N SER A 250 3.60 11.71 10.16
CA SER A 250 4.64 12.73 10.08
C SER A 250 5.36 12.71 8.72
N LYS A 251 5.74 13.90 8.25
CA LYS A 251 6.47 14.10 6.98
C LYS A 251 5.72 13.66 5.71
N ASN A 252 4.39 13.62 5.75
CA ASN A 252 3.56 13.39 4.55
C ASN A 252 3.41 14.68 3.72
N PHE A 253 3.14 14.51 2.43
CA PHE A 253 2.85 15.56 1.47
C PHE A 253 1.38 15.49 1.04
N TRP A 254 0.72 16.65 0.92
CA TRP A 254 -0.73 16.72 0.66
C TRP A 254 -1.00 17.71 -0.47
N ASP A 255 -1.86 17.34 -1.41
CA ASP A 255 -2.36 18.23 -2.46
C ASP A 255 -3.26 19.35 -1.94
N VAL A 256 -3.90 19.14 -0.78
CA VAL A 256 -4.72 20.15 -0.13
C VAL A 256 -4.08 20.63 1.16
N TYR A 257 -3.70 21.91 1.13
CA TYR A 257 -3.17 22.63 2.27
C TYR A 257 -4.30 23.26 3.08
N ASN A 258 -4.56 22.74 4.29
CA ASN A 258 -5.36 23.46 5.27
C ASN A 258 -4.43 24.43 6.01
N CYS A 259 -4.38 25.70 5.58
CA CYS A 259 -3.77 26.81 6.33
C CYS A 259 -4.19 26.74 7.81
N PRO A 260 -3.34 27.15 8.78
CA PRO A 260 -3.40 26.70 10.16
C PRO A 260 -4.72 27.14 10.81
N LYS A 261 -5.70 26.25 10.70
CA LYS A 261 -6.74 26.06 11.69
C LYS A 261 -6.38 24.72 12.28
N ASP A 262 -6.32 24.67 13.60
CA ASP A 262 -5.75 23.58 14.41
C ASP A 262 -6.45 22.21 14.21
N GLU A 263 -7.28 22.05 13.18
CA GLU A 263 -8.06 20.88 12.83
C GLU A 263 -8.13 20.68 11.31
N VAL A 264 -7.73 19.49 10.83
CA VAL A 264 -8.02 19.02 9.48
C VAL A 264 -9.51 18.63 9.41
N THR A 265 -10.24 19.15 8.42
CA THR A 265 -11.69 18.87 8.32
C THR A 265 -11.97 17.38 8.08
N LYS A 266 -13.13 16.89 8.54
CA LYS A 266 -13.62 15.51 8.31
C LYS A 266 -13.72 15.09 6.84
N VAL A 267 -13.75 16.07 5.92
CA VAL A 267 -13.71 15.81 4.47
C VAL A 267 -12.37 15.23 4.06
N TRP A 268 -11.26 15.62 4.70
CA TRP A 268 -9.91 15.17 4.36
C TRP A 268 -9.45 14.02 5.24
N VAL A 269 -9.61 14.17 6.56
CA VAL A 269 -9.27 13.13 7.53
C VAL A 269 -10.46 12.89 8.44
N ALA A 270 -11.01 11.67 8.41
CA ALA A 270 -12.13 11.27 9.25
C ALA A 270 -11.69 10.22 10.27
N VAL A 271 -11.58 10.60 11.54
CA VAL A 271 -11.31 9.66 12.64
C VAL A 271 -12.54 9.60 13.53
N SER A 272 -13.07 8.41 13.76
CA SER A 272 -14.12 8.19 14.76
C SER A 272 -13.63 7.26 15.86
N LEU A 273 -13.77 7.69 17.10
CA LEU A 273 -13.59 6.84 18.27
C LEU A 273 -14.90 6.10 18.51
N SER A 274 -14.87 4.77 18.41
CA SER A 274 -15.93 3.87 18.90
C SER A 274 -15.67 3.49 20.34
#